data_AF-A0AB34FGB9-F1
#
_entry.id   AF-A0AB34FGB9-F1
#
_cell.length_a   1.000
_cell.length_b   1.000
_cell.length_c   1.000
_cell.angle_alpha   90.00
_cell.angle_beta   90.00
_cell.angle_gamma   90.00
#
_symmetry.space_group_name_H-M   'P 1'
#
loop_
_entity.id
_entity.type
_entity.pdbx_description
1 polymer ?
#
loop_
_entity_poly.entity_id
_entity_poly.type
_entity_poly.pdbx_seq_one_letter_code
_entity_poly.pdbx_strand_id
1 'polypeptide(L)'
;MNSSTTIDSCVEPVLLHGVEAWYPGLTSPRWTQPTKEGPSGIQELLRKMNKSLHNSMRAVLPVWRTTPIAALHRESGIPPIVQLLESRRMSFAARLKRLDEAHPLAKRTLQPKQPTIHRSIKLKYQIPREAFRTRLRRSDQLLPRSKRPLLLPRRFDEHATPLQTASKDESAEEFREWLRCIPSETLIVYSDGSLSAEKAAGYGYVIHRNGHTLMRGNGRLGPAEVFDAEAKGALEGLCAALHLPSPRRIFVCLDNLAAATCLRGIPADSSQEVFLEFQALATTHGAVEVRWIPGHTNIAGNEQADALAKAATSMPEPADALPTLARLRRTARQQSRDAFEAWWDASAPDQYKPLHLKPTTGCPPELELPRPLLHHLLAARSRHGDFADYHERFNHDDARLSCSCGRRKEPSHLFYCRKILPRHRMRLAPSPTAAVNRAIGRDFDKFVKLAKASSFFEWACSRH
;
A
#
# COMPACT_ATOMS: atom_id res chain seq x y z
N MET A 1 15.05 15.80 -9.00
CA MET A 1 13.97 14.84 -9.30
C MET A 1 14.56 13.45 -9.24
N ASN A 2 14.04 12.55 -8.40
CA ASN A 2 14.59 11.21 -8.27
C ASN A 2 14.32 10.40 -9.56
N SER A 3 15.29 9.59 -9.98
CA SER A 3 15.28 8.86 -11.26
C SER A 3 14.07 7.93 -11.45
N SER A 4 13.61 7.27 -10.37
CA SER A 4 12.42 6.41 -10.38
C SER A 4 11.14 7.23 -10.62
N THR A 5 11.05 8.43 -10.03
CA THR A 5 9.92 9.34 -10.18
C THR A 5 9.69 9.78 -11.63
N THR A 6 10.72 9.79 -12.48
CA THR A 6 10.59 10.15 -13.90
C THR A 6 9.86 9.07 -14.69
N ILE A 7 10.15 7.78 -14.44
CA ILE A 7 9.48 6.69 -15.15
C ILE A 7 8.04 6.57 -14.66
N ASP A 8 7.82 6.67 -13.35
CA ASP A 8 6.48 6.61 -12.74
C ASP A 8 5.56 7.76 -13.20
N SER A 9 6.12 8.94 -13.49
CA SER A 9 5.35 10.13 -13.91
C SER A 9 5.23 10.29 -15.42
N CYS A 10 6.19 9.83 -16.23
CA CYS A 10 6.19 10.07 -17.68
C CYS A 10 5.95 8.82 -18.53
N VAL A 11 6.46 7.65 -18.10
CA VAL A 11 6.44 6.43 -18.92
C VAL A 11 5.30 5.52 -18.51
N GLU A 12 5.15 5.26 -17.21
CA GLU A 12 4.09 4.38 -16.69
C GLU A 12 2.69 4.86 -17.11
N PRO A 13 2.32 6.16 -17.00
CA PRO A 13 0.98 6.60 -17.36
C PRO A 13 0.65 6.40 -18.85
N VAL A 14 1.67 6.49 -19.72
CA VAL A 14 1.52 6.26 -21.16
C VAL A 14 1.40 4.77 -21.46
N LEU A 15 2.28 3.94 -20.87
CA LEU A 15 2.24 2.49 -21.06
C LEU A 15 0.95 1.87 -20.52
N LEU A 16 0.45 2.37 -19.39
CA LEU A 16 -0.73 1.84 -18.70
C LEU A 16 -2.02 2.61 -19.04
N HIS A 17 -1.99 3.48 -20.05
CA HIS A 17 -3.16 4.24 -20.46
C HIS A 17 -4.29 3.28 -20.88
N GLY A 18 -5.48 3.49 -20.30
CA GLY A 18 -6.67 2.74 -20.68
C GLY A 18 -6.62 1.23 -20.40
N VAL A 19 -5.71 0.74 -19.55
CA VAL A 19 -5.55 -0.69 -19.21
C VAL A 19 -6.89 -1.35 -18.87
N GLU A 20 -7.76 -0.63 -18.17
CA GLU A 20 -9.10 -1.07 -17.77
C GLU A 20 -10.02 -1.43 -18.95
N ALA A 21 -9.78 -0.82 -20.10
CA ALA A 21 -10.56 -1.02 -21.31
C ALA A 21 -10.02 -2.18 -22.15
N TRP A 22 -8.70 -2.33 -22.28
CA TRP A 22 -8.08 -3.26 -23.23
C TRP A 22 -7.46 -4.50 -22.58
N TYR A 23 -6.91 -4.43 -21.36
CA TYR A 23 -6.16 -5.51 -20.75
C TYR A 23 -7.07 -6.67 -20.30
N PRO A 24 -6.94 -7.87 -20.89
CA PRO A 24 -7.83 -8.99 -20.58
C PRO A 24 -7.35 -9.86 -19.40
N GLY A 25 -6.19 -9.57 -18.80
CA GLY A 25 -5.44 -10.50 -17.95
C GLY A 25 -4.51 -11.41 -18.76
N LEU A 26 -3.62 -12.15 -18.08
CA LEU A 26 -2.76 -13.15 -18.75
C LEU A 26 -3.57 -14.30 -19.36
N THR A 27 -4.72 -14.63 -18.75
CA THR A 27 -5.67 -15.60 -19.28
C THR A 27 -7.00 -14.93 -19.61
N SER A 28 -7.70 -15.50 -20.59
CA SER A 28 -9.06 -15.10 -20.95
C SER A 28 -9.93 -16.29 -21.36
N PRO A 29 -11.25 -16.23 -21.11
CA PRO A 29 -12.21 -17.19 -21.63
C PRO A 29 -12.13 -17.31 -23.16
N ARG A 30 -12.24 -18.53 -23.68
CA ARG A 30 -12.35 -18.77 -25.12
C ARG A 30 -13.76 -18.39 -25.60
N TRP A 31 -13.84 -17.70 -26.73
CA TRP A 31 -15.14 -17.28 -27.29
C TRP A 31 -16.05 -18.48 -27.60
N THR A 32 -15.48 -19.55 -28.14
CA THR A 32 -16.21 -20.78 -28.50
C THR A 32 -16.53 -21.68 -27.30
N GLN A 33 -15.81 -21.51 -26.18
CA GLN A 33 -15.97 -22.34 -24.98
C GLN A 33 -15.72 -21.48 -23.72
N PRO A 34 -16.71 -20.66 -23.29
CA PRO A 34 -16.54 -19.61 -22.28
C PRO A 34 -16.13 -20.10 -20.88
N THR A 35 -16.33 -21.39 -20.59
CA THR A 35 -15.88 -22.07 -19.36
C THR A 35 -14.39 -22.39 -19.36
N LYS A 36 -13.73 -22.45 -20.53
CA LYS A 36 -12.30 -22.72 -20.62
C LYS A 36 -11.50 -21.43 -20.73
N GLU A 37 -10.49 -21.29 -19.88
CA GLU A 37 -9.51 -20.22 -19.97
C GLU A 37 -8.31 -20.64 -20.84
N GLY A 38 -7.72 -19.68 -21.53
CA GLY A 38 -6.49 -19.85 -22.28
C GLY A 38 -5.67 -18.56 -22.31
N PRO A 39 -4.47 -18.59 -22.92
CA PRO A 39 -3.65 -17.39 -23.08
C PRO A 39 -4.41 -16.29 -23.80
N SER A 40 -4.29 -15.05 -23.33
CA SER A 40 -5.05 -13.92 -23.88
C SER A 40 -4.48 -13.33 -25.17
N GLY A 41 -3.41 -13.90 -25.72
CA GLY A 41 -2.80 -13.45 -26.99
C GLY A 41 -2.03 -12.12 -26.92
N ILE A 42 -1.82 -11.56 -25.73
CA ILE A 42 -1.19 -10.23 -25.55
C ILE A 42 0.35 -10.25 -25.53
N GLN A 43 0.99 -11.38 -25.82
CA GLN A 43 2.43 -11.57 -25.63
C GLN A 43 3.28 -10.59 -26.48
N GLU A 44 2.85 -10.30 -27.71
CA GLU A 44 3.52 -9.32 -28.56
C GLU A 44 3.47 -7.90 -27.96
N LEU A 45 2.33 -7.52 -27.41
CA LEU A 45 2.15 -6.23 -26.76
C LEU A 45 3.04 -6.13 -25.50
N LEU A 46 3.05 -7.17 -24.67
CA LEU A 46 3.91 -7.24 -23.49
C LEU A 46 5.39 -7.11 -23.87
N ARG A 47 5.83 -7.73 -24.98
CA ARG A 47 7.20 -7.61 -25.48
C ARG A 47 7.55 -6.16 -25.85
N LYS A 48 6.66 -5.47 -26.57
CA LYS A 48 6.84 -4.06 -26.94
C LYS A 48 6.88 -3.13 -25.73
N MET A 49 5.97 -3.33 -24.77
CA MET A 49 5.94 -2.54 -23.53
C MET A 49 7.19 -2.77 -22.68
N ASN A 50 7.63 -4.03 -22.53
CA ASN A 50 8.86 -4.37 -21.81
C ASN A 50 10.08 -3.68 -22.44
N LYS A 51 10.21 -3.67 -23.78
CA LYS A 51 11.30 -2.97 -24.45
C LYS A 51 11.36 -1.48 -24.08
N SER A 52 10.21 -0.80 -24.11
CA SER A 52 10.11 0.62 -23.72
C SER A 52 10.48 0.84 -22.25
N LEU A 53 9.94 0.00 -21.35
CA LEU A 53 10.20 0.07 -19.92
C LEU A 53 11.68 -0.18 -19.59
N HIS A 54 12.28 -1.21 -20.18
CA HIS A 54 13.69 -1.56 -19.97
C HIS A 54 14.64 -0.48 -20.49
N ASN A 55 14.32 0.13 -21.64
CA ASN A 55 15.09 1.26 -22.16
C ASN A 55 15.01 2.47 -21.22
N SER A 56 13.83 2.75 -20.68
CA SER A 56 13.62 3.84 -19.73
C SER A 56 14.43 3.61 -18.44
N MET A 57 14.39 2.40 -17.87
CA MET A 57 15.19 2.04 -16.70
C MET A 57 16.69 2.21 -16.94
N ARG A 58 17.19 1.80 -18.12
CA ARG A 58 18.61 2.00 -18.49
C ARG A 58 18.98 3.47 -18.69
N ALA A 59 18.04 4.34 -19.07
CA ALA A 59 18.31 5.77 -19.23
C ALA A 59 18.48 6.47 -17.87
N VAL A 60 17.65 6.09 -16.89
CA VAL A 60 17.64 6.74 -15.57
C VAL A 60 18.66 6.15 -14.59
N LEU A 61 19.00 4.87 -14.74
CA LEU A 61 20.01 4.20 -13.92
C LEU A 61 21.40 4.32 -14.58
N PRO A 62 22.46 4.61 -13.81
CA PRO A 62 23.83 4.63 -14.34
C PRO A 62 24.40 3.20 -14.42
N VAL A 63 23.74 2.32 -15.19
CA VAL A 63 24.09 0.90 -15.34
C VAL A 63 24.70 0.60 -16.70
N TRP A 64 25.31 -0.57 -16.82
CA TRP A 64 25.84 -1.06 -18.09
C TRP A 64 24.70 -1.61 -18.96
N ARG A 65 24.85 -1.54 -20.29
CA ARG A 65 23.83 -2.04 -21.24
C ARG A 65 23.48 -3.51 -20.99
N THR A 66 24.48 -4.29 -20.59
CA THR A 66 24.42 -5.73 -20.34
C THR A 66 23.86 -6.10 -18.96
N THR A 67 23.58 -5.14 -18.07
CA THR A 67 23.03 -5.42 -16.73
C THR A 67 21.77 -6.28 -16.82
N PRO A 68 21.65 -7.36 -16.01
CA PRO A 68 20.50 -8.26 -16.05
C PRO A 68 19.16 -7.52 -15.88
N ILE A 69 18.15 -7.91 -16.67
CA ILE A 69 16.83 -7.26 -16.65
C ILE A 69 16.19 -7.31 -15.25
N ALA A 70 16.31 -8.44 -14.55
CA ALA A 70 15.77 -8.56 -13.21
C ALA A 70 16.38 -7.55 -12.22
N ALA A 71 17.69 -7.31 -12.34
CA ALA A 71 18.36 -6.29 -11.54
C ALA A 71 17.84 -4.88 -11.86
N LEU A 72 17.55 -4.55 -13.13
CA LEU A 72 16.99 -3.23 -13.49
C LEU A 72 15.68 -2.93 -12.75
N HIS A 73 14.78 -3.91 -12.65
CA HIS A 73 13.51 -3.76 -11.93
C HIS A 73 13.73 -3.49 -10.44
N ARG A 74 14.68 -4.20 -9.82
CA ARG A 74 15.03 -3.99 -8.41
C ARG A 74 15.69 -2.63 -8.16
N GLU A 75 16.68 -2.26 -8.98
CA GLU A 75 17.45 -1.02 -8.79
C GLU A 75 16.66 0.23 -9.12
N SER A 76 15.69 0.15 -10.04
CA SER A 76 14.79 1.27 -10.35
C SER A 76 13.59 1.37 -9.40
N GLY A 77 13.27 0.29 -8.67
CA GLY A 77 12.04 0.18 -7.87
C GLY A 77 10.77 0.03 -8.70
N ILE A 78 10.90 -0.36 -9.97
CA ILE A 78 9.80 -0.43 -10.93
C ILE A 78 9.46 -1.89 -11.21
N PRO A 79 8.23 -2.34 -10.89
CA PRO A 79 7.79 -3.71 -11.16
C PRO A 79 7.82 -4.04 -12.67
N PRO A 80 7.91 -5.33 -13.04
CA PRO A 80 7.76 -5.72 -14.43
C PRO A 80 6.35 -5.42 -14.96
N ILE A 81 6.23 -5.32 -16.29
CA ILE A 81 5.01 -4.80 -16.92
C ILE A 81 3.75 -5.61 -16.57
N VAL A 82 3.90 -6.93 -16.37
CA VAL A 82 2.79 -7.80 -16.00
C VAL A 82 2.26 -7.45 -14.60
N GLN A 83 3.15 -7.25 -13.63
CA GLN A 83 2.80 -6.83 -12.27
C GLN A 83 2.15 -5.44 -12.27
N LEU A 84 2.65 -4.50 -13.10
CA LEU A 84 2.02 -3.19 -13.29
C LEU A 84 0.60 -3.30 -13.85
N LEU A 85 0.39 -4.12 -14.88
CA LEU A 85 -0.92 -4.33 -15.51
C LEU A 85 -1.91 -5.00 -14.55
N GLU A 86 -1.49 -6.05 -13.84
CA GLU A 86 -2.34 -6.71 -12.84
C GLU A 86 -2.63 -5.79 -11.66
N SER A 87 -1.67 -4.96 -11.22
CA SER A 87 -1.90 -3.96 -10.17
C SER A 87 -2.96 -2.92 -10.57
N ARG A 88 -2.92 -2.44 -11.81
CA ARG A 88 -3.96 -1.54 -12.36
C ARG A 88 -5.31 -2.24 -12.47
N ARG A 89 -5.33 -3.51 -12.87
CA ARG A 89 -6.56 -4.32 -12.93
C ARG A 89 -7.18 -4.55 -11.55
N MET A 90 -6.36 -4.83 -10.53
CA MET A 90 -6.79 -4.94 -9.12
C MET A 90 -7.30 -3.61 -8.57
N SER A 91 -6.61 -2.52 -8.88
CA SER A 91 -7.04 -1.16 -8.50
C SER A 91 -8.38 -0.79 -9.15
N PHE A 92 -8.57 -1.18 -10.42
CA PHE A 92 -9.84 -1.02 -11.11
C PHE A 92 -10.95 -1.84 -10.47
N ALA A 93 -10.68 -3.09 -10.10
CA ALA A 93 -11.63 -3.92 -9.35
C ALA A 93 -12.09 -3.21 -8.07
N ALA A 94 -11.17 -2.65 -7.28
CA ALA A 94 -11.51 -1.90 -6.07
C ALA A 94 -12.34 -0.65 -6.36
N ARG A 95 -12.05 0.07 -7.46
CA ARG A 95 -12.84 1.23 -7.88
C ARG A 95 -14.24 0.83 -8.36
N LEU A 96 -14.40 -0.31 -9.03
CA LEU A 96 -15.71 -0.81 -9.43
C LEU A 96 -16.64 -1.04 -8.22
N LYS A 97 -16.10 -1.48 -7.08
CA LYS A 97 -16.87 -1.68 -5.84
C LYS A 97 -17.33 -0.37 -5.18
N ARG A 98 -16.61 0.73 -5.45
CA ARG A 98 -16.94 2.08 -4.96
C ARG A 98 -18.05 2.77 -5.76
N LEU A 99 -18.42 2.21 -6.90
CA LEU A 99 -19.47 2.82 -7.72
C LEU A 99 -20.83 2.58 -7.08
N ASP A 100 -21.62 3.64 -7.02
CA ASP A 100 -23.05 3.60 -6.71
C ASP A 100 -23.79 2.57 -7.58
N GLU A 101 -24.83 1.96 -7.03
CA GLU A 101 -25.59 0.92 -7.70
C GLU A 101 -26.26 1.40 -9.00
N ALA A 102 -26.65 2.67 -9.07
CA ALA A 102 -27.22 3.28 -10.26
C ALA A 102 -26.17 3.49 -11.38
N HIS A 103 -24.87 3.45 -11.06
CA HIS A 103 -23.80 3.69 -12.02
C HIS A 103 -23.83 2.67 -13.18
N PRO A 104 -23.71 3.09 -14.45
CA PRO A 104 -23.81 2.18 -15.61
C PRO A 104 -22.84 0.99 -15.56
N LEU A 105 -21.60 1.21 -15.12
CA LEU A 105 -20.62 0.12 -14.93
C LEU A 105 -21.03 -0.86 -13.82
N ALA A 106 -21.61 -0.39 -12.71
CA ALA A 106 -22.08 -1.27 -11.64
C ALA A 106 -23.16 -2.23 -12.16
N LYS A 107 -24.15 -1.71 -12.89
CA LYS A 107 -25.19 -2.52 -13.55
C LYS A 107 -24.61 -3.58 -14.49
N ARG A 108 -23.55 -3.26 -15.22
CA ARG A 108 -22.87 -4.20 -16.15
C ARG A 108 -22.04 -5.28 -15.44
N THR A 109 -21.66 -5.07 -14.18
CA THR A 109 -20.98 -6.09 -13.36
C THR A 109 -21.92 -7.17 -12.82
N LEU A 110 -23.22 -6.88 -12.75
CA LEU A 110 -24.22 -7.84 -12.27
C LEU A 110 -24.20 -9.12 -13.10
N GLN A 111 -24.33 -10.26 -12.43
CA GLN A 111 -24.50 -11.54 -13.10
C GLN A 111 -25.85 -11.55 -13.82
N PRO A 112 -25.94 -12.17 -15.03
CA PRO A 112 -27.23 -12.39 -15.66
C PRO A 112 -28.13 -13.18 -14.72
N LYS A 113 -29.37 -12.75 -14.55
CA LYS A 113 -30.38 -13.56 -13.84
C LYS A 113 -30.55 -14.88 -14.57
N GLN A 114 -30.66 -15.99 -13.83
CA GLN A 114 -31.07 -17.25 -14.44
C GLN A 114 -32.45 -17.06 -15.08
N PRO A 115 -32.67 -17.54 -16.31
CA PRO A 115 -33.97 -17.42 -16.94
C PRO A 115 -35.00 -18.25 -16.19
N THR A 116 -36.22 -17.73 -16.11
CA THR A 116 -37.37 -18.50 -15.63
C THR A 116 -37.65 -19.61 -16.64
N ILE A 117 -37.60 -20.87 -16.19
CA ILE A 117 -37.85 -22.03 -17.05
C ILE A 117 -39.35 -22.29 -17.12
N HIS A 118 -39.93 -22.13 -18.30
CA HIS A 118 -41.30 -22.50 -18.63
C HIS A 118 -41.34 -23.96 -19.10
N ARG A 119 -42.05 -24.82 -18.36
CA ARG A 119 -42.12 -26.27 -18.66
C ARG A 119 -42.67 -26.60 -20.06
N SER A 120 -43.45 -25.70 -20.66
CA SER A 120 -44.05 -25.83 -21.99
C SER A 120 -43.08 -25.60 -23.16
N ILE A 121 -41.89 -25.03 -22.91
CA ILE A 121 -40.89 -24.75 -23.94
C ILE A 121 -39.73 -25.75 -23.79
N LYS A 122 -39.16 -26.26 -24.89
CA LYS A 122 -37.98 -27.15 -24.79
C LYS A 122 -36.82 -26.43 -24.11
N LEU A 123 -36.20 -27.07 -23.13
CA LEU A 123 -35.12 -26.52 -22.30
C LEU A 123 -33.97 -25.91 -23.13
N LYS A 124 -33.61 -26.53 -24.25
CA LYS A 124 -32.55 -26.05 -25.16
C LYS A 124 -32.80 -24.66 -25.79
N TYR A 125 -34.05 -24.20 -25.83
CA TYR A 125 -34.42 -22.86 -26.32
C TYR A 125 -34.54 -21.84 -25.18
N GLN A 126 -34.51 -22.29 -23.93
CA GLN A 126 -34.67 -21.46 -22.74
C GLN A 126 -33.37 -21.25 -21.98
N ILE A 127 -32.46 -22.22 -22.05
CA ILE A 127 -31.10 -22.08 -21.53
C ILE A 127 -30.34 -21.15 -22.49
N PRO A 128 -29.94 -19.94 -22.04
CA PRO A 128 -29.07 -19.09 -22.82
C PRO A 128 -27.74 -19.83 -23.04
N ARG A 129 -27.14 -19.66 -24.23
CA ARG A 129 -25.72 -20.00 -24.39
C ARG A 129 -24.94 -19.38 -23.22
N GLU A 130 -24.02 -20.14 -22.63
CA GLU A 130 -23.23 -19.70 -21.46
C GLU A 130 -22.79 -18.24 -21.64
N ALA A 131 -23.25 -17.38 -20.74
CA ALA A 131 -23.03 -15.95 -20.89
C ALA A 131 -21.53 -15.65 -20.82
N PHE A 132 -20.96 -15.14 -21.92
CA PHE A 132 -19.54 -14.81 -21.99
C PHE A 132 -19.17 -13.82 -20.89
N ARG A 133 -18.19 -14.19 -20.05
CA ARG A 133 -17.72 -13.36 -18.94
C ARG A 133 -16.90 -12.18 -19.48
N THR A 134 -17.53 -11.01 -19.54
CA THR A 134 -16.89 -9.77 -20.04
C THR A 134 -15.66 -9.40 -19.21
N ARG A 135 -14.71 -8.66 -19.81
CA ARG A 135 -13.51 -8.13 -19.09
C ARG A 135 -13.90 -7.35 -17.82
N LEU A 136 -14.95 -6.55 -17.90
CA LEU A 136 -15.47 -5.78 -16.77
C LEU A 136 -15.93 -6.68 -15.62
N ARG A 137 -16.73 -7.72 -15.91
CA ARG A 137 -17.17 -8.69 -14.90
C ARG A 137 -16.01 -9.48 -14.31
N ARG A 138 -15.06 -9.92 -15.14
CA ARG A 138 -13.86 -10.63 -14.66
C ARG A 138 -12.98 -9.75 -13.78
N SER A 139 -12.92 -8.44 -14.05
CA SER A 139 -12.20 -7.50 -13.20
C SER A 139 -12.94 -7.27 -11.89
N ASP A 140 -14.26 -7.06 -11.92
CA ASP A 140 -15.09 -6.92 -10.72
C ASP A 140 -15.00 -8.15 -9.80
N GLN A 141 -14.88 -9.35 -10.36
CA GLN A 141 -14.77 -10.62 -9.64
C GLN A 141 -13.41 -10.86 -8.97
N LEU A 142 -12.40 -10.03 -9.24
CA LEU A 142 -11.09 -10.14 -8.58
C LEU A 142 -11.13 -9.82 -7.09
N LEU A 143 -12.13 -9.05 -6.67
CA LEU A 143 -12.34 -8.70 -5.27
C LEU A 143 -13.73 -9.17 -4.82
N PRO A 144 -13.87 -9.57 -3.55
CA PRO A 144 -15.16 -9.95 -2.99
C PRO A 144 -16.19 -8.81 -3.11
N ARG A 145 -17.46 -9.19 -2.99
CA ARG A 145 -18.56 -8.20 -2.94
C ARG A 145 -18.40 -7.32 -1.71
N SER A 146 -18.79 -6.06 -1.82
CA SER A 146 -18.87 -5.11 -0.71
C SER A 146 -20.17 -4.33 -0.82
N LYS A 147 -20.57 -3.68 0.26
CA LYS A 147 -21.62 -2.66 0.18
C LYS A 147 -21.15 -1.53 -0.74
N ARG A 148 -22.01 -1.12 -1.67
CA ARG A 148 -21.76 0.00 -2.58
C ARG A 148 -22.18 1.29 -1.88
N PRO A 149 -21.35 2.35 -1.93
CA PRO A 149 -21.71 3.65 -1.35
C PRO A 149 -22.72 4.35 -2.26
N LEU A 150 -23.52 5.21 -1.67
CA LEU A 150 -24.36 6.16 -2.37
C LEU A 150 -23.49 7.26 -2.99
N LEU A 151 -23.85 7.69 -4.20
CA LEU A 151 -23.28 8.88 -4.81
C LEU A 151 -23.84 10.13 -4.12
N LEU A 152 -23.06 10.71 -3.22
CA LEU A 152 -23.43 11.93 -2.51
C LEU A 152 -22.88 13.18 -3.22
N PRO A 153 -23.64 14.29 -3.28
CA PRO A 153 -23.13 15.56 -3.76
C PRO A 153 -22.00 16.05 -2.85
N ARG A 154 -20.94 16.61 -3.44
CA ARG A 154 -19.88 17.26 -2.66
C ARG A 154 -20.47 18.49 -1.95
N ARG A 155 -20.34 18.53 -0.63
CA ARG A 155 -20.66 19.71 0.19
C ARG A 155 -19.35 20.31 0.64
N PHE A 156 -19.05 21.53 0.22
CA PHE A 156 -17.92 22.27 0.77
C PHE A 156 -18.43 23.00 2.00
N ASP A 157 -17.83 22.69 3.15
CA ASP A 157 -18.07 23.46 4.37
C ASP A 157 -16.99 24.55 4.44
N GLU A 158 -17.36 25.77 4.05
CA GLU A 158 -16.46 26.95 4.07
C GLU A 158 -16.09 27.37 5.51
N HIS A 159 -16.78 26.84 6.53
CA HIS A 159 -16.58 27.17 7.93
C HIS A 159 -16.08 25.99 8.77
N ALA A 160 -15.59 24.92 8.12
CA ALA A 160 -15.05 23.75 8.81
C ALA A 160 -13.85 24.13 9.70
N THR A 161 -14.06 24.14 11.02
CA THR A 161 -12.97 24.36 11.98
C THR A 161 -12.05 23.14 12.04
N PRO A 162 -10.72 23.31 11.95
CA PRO A 162 -9.76 22.22 12.09
C PRO A 162 -9.97 21.47 13.41
N LEU A 163 -10.01 20.15 13.34
CA LEU A 163 -10.15 19.28 14.52
C LEU A 163 -8.86 19.17 15.34
N GLN A 164 -7.71 19.43 14.71
CA GLN A 164 -6.41 19.46 15.36
C GLN A 164 -5.72 20.78 15.00
N THR A 165 -5.44 21.60 16.02
CA THR A 165 -4.80 22.91 15.89
C THR A 165 -3.45 23.00 16.62
N ALA A 166 -3.14 22.02 17.47
CA ALA A 166 -1.97 22.01 18.34
C ALA A 166 -1.24 20.64 18.32
N SER A 167 -0.11 20.56 19.03
CA SER A 167 0.60 19.30 19.25
C SER A 167 -0.25 18.31 20.07
N LYS A 168 0.15 17.03 20.09
CA LYS A 168 -0.58 16.01 20.86
C LYS A 168 -0.59 16.29 22.35
N ASP A 169 0.53 16.76 22.90
CA ASP A 169 0.67 17.01 24.34
C ASP A 169 -0.17 18.22 24.77
N GLU A 170 -0.11 19.31 23.99
CA GLU A 170 -0.94 20.51 24.21
C GLU A 170 -2.43 20.17 24.09
N SER A 171 -2.82 19.43 23.03
CA SER A 171 -4.22 19.01 22.84
C SER A 171 -4.73 18.13 23.98
N ALA A 172 -3.84 17.34 24.61
CA ALA A 172 -4.21 16.49 25.74
C ALA A 172 -4.47 17.32 27.00
N GLU A 173 -3.64 18.33 27.26
CA GLU A 173 -3.84 19.22 28.41
C GLU A 173 -5.08 20.09 28.24
N GLU A 174 -5.28 20.69 27.06
CA GLU A 174 -6.51 21.42 26.73
C GLU A 174 -7.76 20.56 26.91
N PHE A 175 -7.69 19.27 26.55
CA PHE A 175 -8.79 18.34 26.76
C PHE A 175 -9.05 18.08 28.25
N ARG A 176 -8.01 17.92 29.07
CA ARG A 176 -8.17 17.73 30.53
C ARG A 176 -8.74 18.97 31.21
N GLU A 177 -8.30 20.16 30.82
CA GLU A 177 -8.87 21.42 31.31
C GLU A 177 -10.33 21.55 30.90
N TRP A 178 -10.63 21.26 29.63
CA TRP A 178 -12.01 21.23 29.14
C TRP A 178 -12.89 20.26 29.93
N LEU A 179 -12.41 19.04 30.22
CA LEU A 179 -13.13 18.04 31.04
C LEU A 179 -13.45 18.55 32.45
N ARG A 180 -12.65 19.45 33.04
CA ARG A 180 -12.94 20.06 34.35
C ARG A 180 -14.05 21.13 34.26
N CYS A 181 -14.25 21.70 33.09
CA CYS A 181 -15.17 22.81 32.85
C CYS A 181 -16.53 22.38 32.26
N ILE A 182 -16.69 21.12 31.86
CA ILE A 182 -17.96 20.66 31.30
C ILE A 182 -19.06 20.55 32.38
N PRO A 183 -20.33 20.79 32.04
CA PRO A 183 -21.44 20.54 32.96
C PRO A 183 -21.54 19.07 33.36
N SER A 184 -21.83 18.79 34.65
CA SER A 184 -21.95 17.43 35.22
C SER A 184 -22.95 16.54 34.49
N GLU A 185 -23.98 17.14 33.90
CA GLU A 185 -25.05 16.44 33.19
C GLU A 185 -24.64 15.95 31.79
N THR A 186 -23.49 16.41 31.27
CA THR A 186 -23.00 16.12 29.92
C THR A 186 -22.53 14.67 29.79
N LEU A 187 -22.90 14.00 28.71
CA LEU A 187 -22.37 12.68 28.37
C LEU A 187 -21.13 12.82 27.50
N ILE A 188 -20.08 12.07 27.82
CA ILE A 188 -18.89 11.93 26.98
C ILE A 188 -18.79 10.49 26.53
N VAL A 189 -18.95 10.27 25.23
CA VAL A 189 -18.67 8.99 24.58
C VAL A 189 -17.22 9.02 24.14
N TYR A 190 -16.41 8.08 24.59
CA TYR A 190 -15.11 7.79 24.01
C TYR A 190 -15.26 6.56 23.13
N SER A 191 -14.71 6.61 21.92
CA SER A 191 -14.70 5.47 21.00
C SER A 191 -13.31 5.30 20.39
N ASP A 192 -12.96 4.05 20.11
CA ASP A 192 -11.71 3.71 19.43
C ASP A 192 -11.89 2.49 18.51
N GLY A 193 -10.98 2.35 17.56
CA GLY A 193 -10.87 1.23 16.63
C GLY A 193 -9.49 0.56 16.69
N SER A 194 -9.47 -0.77 16.72
CA SER A 194 -8.23 -1.54 16.73
C SER A 194 -8.17 -2.55 15.59
N LEU A 195 -6.94 -2.94 15.23
CA LEU A 195 -6.67 -3.98 14.23
C LEU A 195 -5.59 -4.93 14.76
N SER A 196 -5.91 -6.21 14.84
CA SER A 196 -4.96 -7.24 15.30
C SER A 196 -3.88 -7.54 14.26
N ALA A 197 -2.87 -8.32 14.66
CA ALA A 197 -1.83 -8.83 13.76
C ALA A 197 -2.41 -9.70 12.63
N GLU A 198 -3.47 -10.45 12.93
CA GLU A 198 -4.26 -11.27 11.99
C GLU A 198 -5.21 -10.44 11.13
N LYS A 199 -5.17 -9.10 11.27
CA LYS A 199 -6.03 -8.15 10.58
C LYS A 199 -7.50 -8.34 10.94
N ALA A 200 -7.82 -8.62 12.21
CA ALA A 200 -9.19 -8.56 12.72
C ALA A 200 -9.47 -7.16 13.27
N ALA A 201 -10.53 -6.50 12.79
CA ALA A 201 -10.89 -5.15 13.19
C ALA A 201 -11.97 -5.17 14.29
N GLY A 202 -11.72 -4.49 15.39
CA GLY A 202 -12.63 -4.38 16.53
C GLY A 202 -12.85 -2.92 16.91
N TYR A 203 -14.05 -2.59 17.39
CA TYR A 203 -14.37 -1.27 17.95
C TYR A 203 -14.69 -1.39 19.43
N GLY A 204 -14.46 -0.31 20.16
CA GLY A 204 -14.83 -0.18 21.56
C GLY A 204 -15.37 1.21 21.83
N TYR A 205 -16.29 1.32 22.79
CA TYR A 205 -16.73 2.60 23.31
C TYR A 205 -16.99 2.55 24.80
N VAL A 206 -16.86 3.70 25.46
CA VAL A 206 -17.24 3.91 26.85
C VAL A 206 -17.96 5.24 27.00
N ILE A 207 -18.99 5.29 27.83
CA ILE A 207 -19.79 6.48 28.09
C ILE A 207 -19.52 6.93 29.51
N HIS A 208 -19.05 8.16 29.66
CA HIS A 208 -18.78 8.81 30.94
C HIS A 208 -19.80 9.91 31.22
N ARG A 209 -20.10 10.08 32.50
CA ARG A 209 -20.84 11.23 33.04
C ARG A 209 -20.24 11.62 34.38
N ASN A 210 -19.94 12.90 34.57
CA ASN A 210 -19.32 13.41 35.80
C ASN A 210 -18.07 12.60 36.25
N GLY A 211 -17.21 12.21 35.31
CA GLY A 211 -16.02 11.41 35.58
C GLY A 211 -16.23 9.90 35.81
N HIS A 212 -17.48 9.43 35.87
CA HIS A 212 -17.80 8.02 36.09
C HIS A 212 -18.22 7.32 34.80
N THR A 213 -17.79 6.07 34.64
CA THR A 213 -18.23 5.19 33.55
C THR A 213 -19.66 4.72 33.80
N LEU A 214 -20.57 5.04 32.87
CA LEU A 214 -21.98 4.60 32.91
C LEU A 214 -22.21 3.32 32.13
N MET A 215 -21.60 3.22 30.95
CA MET A 215 -21.80 2.12 30.01
C MET A 215 -20.55 1.90 29.19
N ARG A 216 -20.35 0.66 28.74
CA ARG A 216 -19.30 0.28 27.80
C ARG A 216 -19.84 -0.77 26.85
N GLY A 217 -19.30 -0.79 25.64
CA GLY A 217 -19.62 -1.79 24.65
C GLY A 217 -18.47 -1.97 23.67
N ASN A 218 -18.45 -3.11 22.99
CA ASN A 218 -17.46 -3.41 21.97
C ASN A 218 -18.01 -4.46 21.00
N GLY A 219 -17.36 -4.59 19.86
CA GLY A 219 -17.74 -5.57 18.87
C GLY A 219 -16.72 -5.69 17.76
N ARG A 220 -16.79 -6.81 17.04
CA ARG A 220 -15.91 -7.09 15.90
C ARG A 220 -16.62 -6.75 14.60
N LEU A 221 -15.89 -6.14 13.66
CA LEU A 221 -16.36 -5.95 12.29
C LEU A 221 -16.06 -7.21 11.46
N GLY A 222 -16.71 -7.31 10.30
CA GLY A 222 -16.20 -8.14 9.22
C GLY A 222 -14.82 -7.68 8.73
N PRO A 223 -14.41 -8.06 7.51
CA PRO A 223 -13.10 -7.67 7.00
C PRO A 223 -13.03 -6.15 6.75
N ALA A 224 -12.51 -5.43 7.73
CA ALA A 224 -12.52 -3.97 7.78
C ALA A 224 -11.14 -3.41 8.15
N GLU A 225 -10.99 -2.08 8.15
CA GLU A 225 -9.77 -1.41 8.62
C GLU A 225 -10.03 -0.63 9.90
N VAL A 226 -8.97 -0.21 10.60
CA VAL A 226 -9.08 0.65 11.81
C VAL A 226 -10.05 1.80 11.58
N PHE A 227 -9.89 2.54 10.49
CA PHE A 227 -10.78 3.64 10.10
C PHE A 227 -12.28 3.29 10.10
N ASP A 228 -12.65 2.08 9.66
CA ASP A 228 -14.04 1.64 9.63
C ASP A 228 -14.53 1.27 11.05
N ALA A 229 -13.65 0.69 11.86
CA ALA A 229 -13.94 0.34 13.26
C ALA A 229 -14.11 1.58 14.13
N GLU A 230 -13.30 2.62 13.93
CA GLU A 230 -13.41 3.94 14.58
C GLU A 230 -14.80 4.56 14.37
N ALA A 231 -15.23 4.60 13.10
CA ALA A 231 -16.54 5.11 12.75
C ALA A 231 -17.66 4.28 13.39
N LYS A 232 -17.50 2.94 13.41
CA LYS A 232 -18.49 2.05 14.02
C LYS A 232 -18.54 2.20 15.54
N GLY A 233 -17.40 2.36 16.21
CA GLY A 233 -17.33 2.63 17.65
C GLY A 233 -18.02 3.95 18.01
N ALA A 234 -17.79 5.00 17.23
CA ALA A 234 -18.46 6.28 17.43
C ALA A 234 -19.99 6.19 17.25
N LEU A 235 -20.46 5.47 16.22
CA LEU A 235 -21.89 5.21 16.01
C LEU A 235 -22.51 4.42 17.17
N GLU A 236 -21.93 3.29 17.53
CA GLU A 236 -22.47 2.43 18.59
C GLU A 236 -22.46 3.14 19.94
N GLY A 237 -21.40 3.92 20.23
CA GLY A 237 -21.33 4.74 21.42
C GLY A 237 -22.37 5.86 21.44
N LEU A 238 -22.63 6.52 20.32
CA LEU A 238 -23.71 7.51 20.22
C LEU A 238 -25.08 6.86 20.38
N CYS A 239 -25.34 5.74 19.71
CA CYS A 239 -26.57 4.97 19.88
C CYS A 239 -26.78 4.63 21.36
N ALA A 240 -25.79 4.07 22.03
CA ALA A 240 -25.86 3.74 23.45
C ALA A 240 -26.11 4.96 24.34
N ALA A 241 -25.49 6.10 24.04
CA ALA A 241 -25.71 7.35 24.77
C ALA A 241 -27.15 7.87 24.63
N LEU A 242 -27.75 7.73 23.44
CA LEU A 242 -29.13 8.14 23.17
C LEU A 242 -30.16 7.27 23.90
N HIS A 243 -29.81 6.03 24.27
CA HIS A 243 -30.67 5.16 25.07
C HIS A 243 -30.61 5.45 26.58
N LEU A 244 -29.67 6.29 27.04
CA LEU A 244 -29.61 6.71 28.44
C LEU A 244 -30.72 7.74 28.75
N PRO A 245 -31.19 7.86 30.00
CA PRO A 245 -32.24 8.82 30.34
C PRO A 245 -31.81 10.28 30.15
N SER A 246 -32.62 11.05 29.41
CA SER A 246 -32.50 12.52 29.22
C SER A 246 -31.09 13.01 28.84
N PRO A 247 -30.49 12.53 27.73
CA PRO A 247 -29.21 13.03 27.28
C PRO A 247 -29.39 14.48 26.80
N ARG A 248 -28.84 15.47 27.52
CA ARG A 248 -28.96 16.88 27.11
C ARG A 248 -27.90 17.27 26.08
N ARG A 249 -26.64 16.92 26.34
CA ARG A 249 -25.50 17.23 25.47
C ARG A 249 -24.55 16.04 25.46
N ILE A 250 -24.13 15.64 24.27
CA ILE A 250 -23.27 14.49 24.06
C ILE A 250 -22.01 14.96 23.31
N PHE A 251 -20.85 14.65 23.86
CA PHE A 251 -19.58 14.75 23.15
C PHE A 251 -19.11 13.36 22.74
N VAL A 252 -18.84 13.16 21.45
CA VAL A 252 -18.24 11.92 20.93
C VAL A 252 -16.77 12.19 20.63
N CYS A 253 -15.90 11.55 21.41
CA CYS A 253 -14.45 11.71 21.39
C CYS A 253 -13.80 10.48 20.75
N LEU A 254 -12.93 10.72 19.77
CA LEU A 254 -12.14 9.68 19.09
C LEU A 254 -10.78 10.23 18.67
N ASP A 255 -9.78 9.38 18.56
CA ASP A 255 -8.41 9.80 18.26
C ASP A 255 -8.00 9.69 16.78
N ASN A 256 -8.90 9.16 15.95
CA ASN A 256 -8.73 9.14 14.52
C ASN A 256 -9.27 10.40 13.84
N LEU A 257 -8.35 11.31 13.51
CA LEU A 257 -8.67 12.59 12.87
C LEU A 257 -9.46 12.42 11.56
N ALA A 258 -9.14 11.41 10.76
CA ALA A 258 -9.83 11.16 9.49
C ALA A 258 -11.28 10.71 9.74
N ALA A 259 -11.51 9.80 10.68
CA ALA A 259 -12.86 9.36 11.03
C ALA A 259 -13.68 10.52 11.64
N ALA A 260 -13.09 11.29 12.56
CA ALA A 260 -13.73 12.45 13.17
C ALA A 260 -14.14 13.51 12.13
N THR A 261 -13.27 13.75 11.14
CA THR A 261 -13.56 14.66 10.02
C THR A 261 -14.76 14.16 9.21
N CYS A 262 -14.82 12.86 8.91
CA CYS A 262 -15.95 12.27 8.19
C CYS A 262 -17.25 12.27 9.00
N LEU A 263 -17.20 12.11 10.33
CA LEU A 263 -18.38 12.20 11.19
C LEU A 263 -18.96 13.62 11.20
N ARG A 264 -18.12 14.67 11.21
CA ARG A 264 -18.56 16.07 11.16
C ARG A 264 -18.99 16.53 9.77
N GLY A 265 -18.40 15.99 8.71
CA GLY A 265 -18.47 16.54 7.37
C GLY A 265 -18.92 15.54 6.30
N ILE A 266 -18.14 15.44 5.22
CA ILE A 266 -18.47 14.52 4.12
C ILE A 266 -18.16 13.09 4.55
N PRO A 267 -19.15 12.17 4.52
CA PRO A 267 -18.92 10.77 4.88
C PRO A 267 -17.99 10.10 3.86
N ALA A 268 -17.12 9.23 4.34
CA ALA A 268 -16.24 8.45 3.47
C ALA A 268 -17.02 7.38 2.69
N ASP A 269 -16.50 6.95 1.53
CA ASP A 269 -17.09 5.83 0.78
C ASP A 269 -17.07 4.51 1.58
N SER A 270 -16.01 4.29 2.38
CA SER A 270 -15.88 3.10 3.21
C SER A 270 -16.75 3.26 4.45
N SER A 271 -17.55 2.24 4.75
CA SER A 271 -18.54 2.29 5.84
C SER A 271 -19.44 3.53 5.78
N GLN A 272 -19.77 4.00 4.57
CA GLN A 272 -20.54 5.24 4.38
C GLN A 272 -21.88 5.23 5.14
N GLU A 273 -22.53 4.08 5.22
CA GLU A 273 -23.76 3.89 6.00
C GLU A 273 -23.59 4.27 7.47
N VAL A 274 -22.44 3.93 8.07
CA VAL A 274 -22.14 4.18 9.48
C VAL A 274 -22.01 5.67 9.72
N PHE A 275 -21.31 6.39 8.83
CA PHE A 275 -21.19 7.85 8.91
C PHE A 275 -22.54 8.54 8.69
N LEU A 276 -23.32 8.10 7.70
CA LEU A 276 -24.64 8.69 7.42
C LEU A 276 -25.61 8.47 8.58
N GLU A 277 -25.61 7.27 9.18
CA GLU A 277 -26.44 6.96 10.34
C GLU A 277 -26.02 7.79 11.56
N PHE A 278 -24.72 7.89 11.83
CA PHE A 278 -24.20 8.76 12.90
C PHE A 278 -24.66 10.21 12.71
N GLN A 279 -24.50 10.75 11.50
CA GLN A 279 -24.86 12.13 11.17
C GLN A 279 -26.37 12.37 11.31
N ALA A 280 -27.19 11.41 10.90
CA ALA A 280 -28.64 11.47 11.05
C ALA A 280 -29.04 11.50 12.53
N LEU A 281 -28.45 10.64 13.36
CA LEU A 281 -28.68 10.61 14.80
C LEU A 281 -28.22 11.89 15.48
N ALA A 282 -27.01 12.37 15.16
CA ALA A 282 -26.47 13.61 15.68
C ALA A 282 -27.36 14.82 15.34
N THR A 283 -27.83 14.88 14.09
CA THR A 283 -28.75 15.94 13.63
C THR A 283 -30.11 15.86 14.32
N THR A 284 -30.66 14.65 14.46
CA THR A 284 -31.98 14.43 15.09
C THR A 284 -31.97 14.81 16.56
N HIS A 285 -30.88 14.52 17.28
CA HIS A 285 -30.71 14.92 18.67
C HIS A 285 -30.40 16.43 18.82
N GLY A 286 -29.68 17.03 17.87
CA GLY A 286 -29.39 18.47 17.82
C GLY A 286 -28.28 18.95 18.78
N ALA A 287 -27.96 18.20 19.84
CA ALA A 287 -26.90 18.52 20.81
C ALA A 287 -25.80 17.44 20.90
N VAL A 288 -25.29 17.02 19.74
CA VAL A 288 -24.17 16.06 19.61
C VAL A 288 -22.97 16.77 18.96
N GLU A 289 -21.82 16.71 19.61
CA GLU A 289 -20.57 17.31 19.12
C GLU A 289 -19.48 16.26 19.00
N VAL A 290 -18.82 16.21 17.85
CA VAL A 290 -17.66 15.33 17.63
C VAL A 290 -16.38 16.10 17.97
N ARG A 291 -15.54 15.51 18.82
CA ARG A 291 -14.25 16.08 19.21
C ARG A 291 -13.14 15.08 18.92
N TRP A 292 -12.07 15.56 18.28
CA TRP A 292 -10.85 14.79 18.18
C TRP A 292 -10.05 14.91 19.49
N ILE A 293 -9.47 13.80 19.93
CA ILE A 293 -8.55 13.77 21.07
C ILE A 293 -7.23 13.09 20.69
N PRO A 294 -6.10 13.46 21.30
CA PRO A 294 -4.83 12.82 20.97
C PRO A 294 -4.74 11.41 21.55
N GLY A 295 -4.53 10.41 20.69
CA GLY A 295 -4.33 9.03 21.11
C GLY A 295 -3.01 8.80 21.85
N HIS A 296 -3.02 7.82 22.76
CA HIS A 296 -1.90 7.41 23.65
C HIS A 296 -1.39 8.52 24.58
N THR A 297 -2.29 9.32 25.15
CA THR A 297 -1.95 10.44 26.05
C THR A 297 -2.54 10.29 27.46
N ASN A 298 -2.84 9.05 27.88
CA ASN A 298 -3.39 8.73 29.21
C ASN A 298 -4.74 9.42 29.51
N ILE A 299 -5.56 9.66 28.48
CA ILE A 299 -6.95 10.08 28.67
C ILE A 299 -7.75 8.83 29.05
N ALA A 300 -8.15 8.72 30.32
CA ALA A 300 -8.72 7.50 30.89
C ALA A 300 -9.92 6.92 30.11
N GLY A 301 -10.77 7.75 29.50
CA GLY A 301 -11.86 7.30 28.64
C GLY A 301 -11.39 6.70 27.31
N ASN A 302 -10.38 7.32 26.69
CA ASN A 302 -9.80 6.82 25.43
C ASN A 302 -9.08 5.49 25.64
N GLU A 303 -8.25 5.39 26.69
CA GLU A 303 -7.52 4.15 27.00
C GLU A 303 -8.48 2.98 27.30
N GLN A 304 -9.63 3.26 27.91
CA GLN A 304 -10.68 2.25 28.10
C GLN A 304 -11.33 1.82 26.78
N ALA A 305 -11.64 2.78 25.89
CA ALA A 305 -12.19 2.47 24.57
C ALA A 305 -11.18 1.66 23.73
N ASP A 306 -9.89 2.00 23.77
CA ASP A 306 -8.81 1.26 23.10
C ASP A 306 -8.66 -0.17 23.63
N ALA A 307 -8.67 -0.34 24.96
CA ALA A 307 -8.64 -1.67 25.55
C ALA A 307 -9.84 -2.53 25.12
N LEU A 308 -11.03 -1.94 25.03
CA LEU A 308 -12.25 -2.60 24.56
C LEU A 308 -12.19 -2.95 23.08
N ALA A 309 -11.67 -2.05 22.24
CA ALA A 309 -11.49 -2.25 20.81
C ALA A 309 -10.48 -3.38 20.54
N LYS A 310 -9.36 -3.40 21.27
CA LYS A 310 -8.36 -4.48 21.23
C LYS A 310 -8.97 -5.82 21.63
N ALA A 311 -9.71 -5.87 22.74
CA ALA A 311 -10.40 -7.09 23.18
C ALA A 311 -11.40 -7.61 22.13
N ALA A 312 -12.10 -6.70 21.43
CA ALA A 312 -13.06 -7.07 20.40
C ALA A 312 -12.42 -7.72 19.17
N THR A 313 -11.13 -7.47 18.89
CA THR A 313 -10.44 -8.12 17.76
C THR A 313 -10.40 -9.65 17.88
N SER A 314 -10.48 -10.19 19.10
CA SER A 314 -10.51 -11.63 19.37
C SER A 314 -11.91 -12.25 19.36
N MET A 315 -12.97 -11.46 19.19
CA MET A 315 -14.34 -11.99 19.11
C MET A 315 -14.58 -12.74 17.79
N PRO A 316 -15.62 -13.59 17.70
CA PRO A 316 -16.03 -14.20 16.43
C PRO A 316 -16.38 -13.14 15.39
N GLU A 317 -16.03 -13.41 14.12
CA GLU A 317 -16.43 -12.54 13.01
C GLU A 317 -17.94 -12.60 12.83
N PRO A 318 -18.63 -11.46 12.59
CA PRO A 318 -20.06 -11.50 12.30
C PRO A 318 -20.36 -12.36 11.06
N ALA A 319 -21.43 -13.15 11.13
CA ALA A 319 -21.86 -13.98 10.01
C ALA A 319 -22.19 -13.11 8.78
N ASP A 320 -21.83 -13.60 7.58
CA ASP A 320 -22.11 -12.96 6.30
C ASP A 320 -21.55 -11.52 6.14
N ALA A 321 -20.57 -11.15 6.96
CA ALA A 321 -20.00 -9.81 6.92
C ALA A 321 -19.25 -9.55 5.60
N LEU A 322 -19.66 -8.49 4.90
CA LEU A 322 -18.97 -8.05 3.69
C LEU A 322 -17.73 -7.21 4.04
N PRO A 323 -16.64 -7.34 3.25
CA PRO A 323 -15.47 -6.49 3.41
C PRO A 323 -15.79 -5.01 3.14
N THR A 324 -15.17 -4.12 3.90
CA THR A 324 -15.26 -2.67 3.67
C THR A 324 -14.44 -2.25 2.45
N LEU A 325 -14.75 -1.08 1.87
CA LEU A 325 -14.00 -0.57 0.74
C LEU A 325 -12.54 -0.25 1.08
N ALA A 326 -12.27 0.20 2.31
CA ALA A 326 -10.91 0.41 2.81
C ALA A 326 -10.12 -0.91 2.82
N ARG A 327 -10.74 -2.01 3.29
CA ARG A 327 -10.13 -3.34 3.25
C ARG A 327 -9.85 -3.79 1.83
N LEU A 328 -10.81 -3.65 0.90
CA LEU A 328 -10.62 -4.01 -0.49
C LEU A 328 -9.46 -3.25 -1.16
N ARG A 329 -9.34 -1.94 -0.89
CA ARG A 329 -8.23 -1.12 -1.38
C ARG A 329 -6.89 -1.59 -0.81
N ARG A 330 -6.83 -1.94 0.48
CA ARG A 330 -5.62 -2.49 1.11
C ARG A 330 -5.23 -3.83 0.48
N THR A 331 -6.20 -4.74 0.29
CA THR A 331 -5.99 -6.03 -0.37
C THR A 331 -5.42 -5.86 -1.77
N ALA A 332 -5.98 -4.98 -2.60
CA ALA A 332 -5.49 -4.72 -3.95
C ALA A 332 -4.02 -4.22 -3.97
N ARG A 333 -3.67 -3.32 -3.05
CA ARG A 333 -2.28 -2.83 -2.90
C ARG A 333 -1.34 -3.92 -2.40
N GLN A 334 -1.77 -4.71 -1.41
CA GLN A 334 -0.97 -5.78 -0.83
C GLN A 334 -0.65 -6.85 -1.87
N GLN A 335 -1.64 -7.34 -2.61
CA GLN A 335 -1.44 -8.33 -3.67
C GLN A 335 -0.45 -7.85 -4.73
N SER A 336 -0.47 -6.56 -5.07
CA SER A 336 0.48 -5.98 -6.03
C SER A 336 1.92 -6.03 -5.50
N ARG A 337 2.12 -5.77 -4.20
CA ARG A 337 3.44 -5.88 -3.55
C ARG A 337 3.90 -7.32 -3.46
N ASP A 338 3.03 -8.21 -2.99
CA ASP A 338 3.34 -9.63 -2.82
C ASP A 338 3.70 -10.27 -4.17
N ALA A 339 2.99 -9.91 -5.25
CA ALA A 339 3.29 -10.40 -6.59
C ALA A 339 4.65 -9.91 -7.11
N PHE A 340 5.08 -8.70 -6.72
CA PHE A 340 6.41 -8.21 -7.08
C PHE A 340 7.51 -8.87 -6.24
N GLU A 341 7.28 -9.07 -4.94
CA GLU A 341 8.18 -9.81 -4.05
C GLU A 341 8.38 -11.25 -4.53
N ALA A 342 7.30 -11.98 -4.80
CA ALA A 342 7.36 -13.34 -5.33
C ALA A 342 8.07 -13.41 -6.69
N TRP A 343 7.85 -12.44 -7.58
CA TRP A 343 8.56 -12.38 -8.86
C TRP A 343 10.05 -12.14 -8.69
N TRP A 344 10.45 -11.26 -7.76
CA TRP A 344 11.84 -10.99 -7.45
C TRP A 344 12.52 -12.23 -6.88
N ASP A 345 11.91 -12.90 -5.91
CA ASP A 345 12.48 -14.11 -5.31
C ASP A 345 12.73 -15.21 -6.37
N ALA A 346 11.86 -15.31 -7.37
CA ALA A 346 12.01 -16.25 -8.49
C ALA A 346 13.02 -15.79 -9.56
N SER A 347 13.19 -14.48 -9.77
CA SER A 347 13.93 -13.92 -10.91
C SER A 347 15.27 -13.28 -10.53
N ALA A 348 15.57 -13.16 -9.24
CA ALA A 348 16.78 -12.50 -8.74
C ALA A 348 18.04 -13.20 -9.28
N PRO A 349 18.97 -12.46 -9.91
CA PRO A 349 20.25 -13.03 -10.33
C PRO A 349 21.03 -13.60 -9.15
N ASP A 350 21.84 -14.64 -9.35
CA ASP A 350 22.55 -15.32 -8.26
C ASP A 350 23.44 -14.39 -7.43
N GLN A 351 24.04 -13.38 -8.07
CA GLN A 351 24.86 -12.38 -7.38
C GLN A 351 24.06 -11.46 -6.43
N TYR A 352 22.73 -11.37 -6.59
CA TYR A 352 21.85 -10.59 -5.72
C TYR A 352 21.34 -11.36 -4.50
N LYS A 353 21.24 -12.70 -4.59
CA LYS A 353 20.76 -13.56 -3.50
C LYS A 353 21.48 -13.31 -2.16
N PRO A 354 22.82 -13.21 -2.08
CA PRO A 354 23.51 -12.99 -0.80
C PRO A 354 23.45 -11.54 -0.30
N LEU A 355 22.89 -10.61 -1.09
CA LEU A 355 22.73 -9.20 -0.69
C LEU A 355 21.48 -8.99 0.16
N HIS A 356 20.56 -9.96 0.17
CA HIS A 356 19.28 -9.93 0.90
C HIS A 356 18.46 -8.67 0.62
N LEU A 357 18.54 -8.16 -0.60
CA LEU A 357 17.82 -6.99 -1.05
C LEU A 357 16.37 -7.37 -1.36
N LYS A 358 15.44 -6.56 -0.86
CA LYS A 358 14.01 -6.71 -1.17
C LYS A 358 13.63 -5.77 -2.32
N PRO A 359 12.66 -6.16 -3.16
CA PRO A 359 12.08 -5.23 -4.11
C PRO A 359 11.25 -4.19 -3.34
N THR A 360 11.21 -2.97 -3.84
CA THR A 360 10.40 -1.88 -3.28
C THR A 360 9.54 -1.31 -4.39
N THR A 361 8.26 -1.06 -4.10
CA THR A 361 7.38 -0.30 -4.99
C THR A 361 7.61 1.18 -4.74
N GLY A 362 8.25 1.89 -5.67
CA GLY A 362 8.64 3.30 -5.53
C GLY A 362 10.16 3.47 -5.49
N CYS A 363 10.62 4.70 -5.23
CA CYS A 363 12.05 5.05 -5.33
C CYS A 363 12.90 4.37 -4.24
N PRO A 364 13.84 3.46 -4.60
CA PRO A 364 14.79 2.92 -3.64
C PRO A 364 15.68 4.04 -3.05
N PRO A 365 16.07 3.96 -1.77
CA PRO A 365 16.89 5.00 -1.13
C PRO A 365 18.25 5.18 -1.82
N GLU A 366 18.78 4.15 -2.48
CA GLU A 366 20.04 4.26 -3.22
C GLU A 366 19.99 5.24 -4.38
N LEU A 367 18.80 5.55 -4.91
CA LEU A 367 18.66 6.52 -6.00
C LEU A 367 18.85 7.97 -5.55
N GLU A 368 18.97 8.22 -4.25
CA GLU A 368 19.37 9.53 -3.71
C GLU A 368 20.89 9.76 -3.80
N LEU A 369 21.66 8.71 -4.09
CA LEU A 369 23.11 8.82 -4.24
C LEU A 369 23.50 9.64 -5.48
N PRO A 370 24.61 10.41 -5.40
CA PRO A 370 25.23 11.01 -6.58
C PRO A 370 25.49 9.95 -7.66
N ARG A 371 25.16 10.29 -8.91
CA ARG A 371 25.21 9.37 -10.06
C ARG A 371 26.53 8.57 -10.18
N PRO A 372 27.73 9.13 -9.93
CA PRO A 372 28.98 8.36 -9.95
C PRO A 372 29.04 7.26 -8.88
N LEU A 373 28.61 7.55 -7.65
CA LEU A 373 28.62 6.57 -6.56
C LEU A 373 27.55 5.50 -6.77
N LEU A 374 26.37 5.90 -7.25
CA LEU A 374 25.33 4.97 -7.64
C LEU A 374 25.85 4.01 -8.71
N HIS A 375 26.53 4.52 -9.76
CA HIS A 375 27.13 3.65 -10.79
C HIS A 375 28.00 2.55 -10.20
N HIS A 376 28.93 2.92 -9.29
CA HIS A 376 29.86 1.96 -8.71
C HIS A 376 29.18 0.94 -7.80
N LEU A 377 28.17 1.36 -7.04
CA LEU A 377 27.35 0.46 -6.24
C LEU A 377 26.60 -0.53 -7.13
N LEU A 378 25.93 -0.05 -8.18
CA LEU A 378 25.17 -0.90 -9.10
C LEU A 378 26.07 -1.85 -9.90
N ALA A 379 27.26 -1.38 -10.30
CA ALA A 379 28.27 -2.23 -10.91
C ALA A 379 28.74 -3.33 -9.95
N ALA A 380 29.04 -3.00 -8.69
CA ALA A 380 29.45 -3.98 -7.69
C ALA A 380 28.36 -5.04 -7.43
N ARG A 381 27.09 -4.63 -7.33
CA ARG A 381 25.93 -5.54 -7.16
C ARG A 381 25.72 -6.44 -8.38
N SER A 382 25.67 -5.85 -9.57
CA SER A 382 25.37 -6.58 -10.80
C SER A 382 26.55 -7.40 -11.32
N ARG A 383 27.78 -7.06 -10.92
CA ARG A 383 29.06 -7.52 -11.51
C ARG A 383 29.24 -7.09 -12.97
N HIS A 384 28.46 -6.10 -13.43
CA HIS A 384 28.59 -5.50 -14.75
C HIS A 384 29.19 -4.11 -14.56
N GLY A 385 30.48 -4.00 -14.85
CA GLY A 385 31.33 -2.91 -14.42
C GLY A 385 32.67 -2.95 -15.13
N ASP A 386 33.51 -1.96 -14.83
CA ASP A 386 34.94 -1.97 -15.16
C ASP A 386 35.66 -2.99 -14.27
N PHE A 387 35.46 -4.27 -14.58
CA PHE A 387 36.02 -5.43 -13.89
C PHE A 387 36.68 -6.35 -14.91
N ALA A 388 37.79 -6.99 -14.53
CA ALA A 388 38.54 -7.83 -15.44
C ALA A 388 37.68 -8.94 -16.06
N ASP A 389 36.94 -9.68 -15.22
CA ASP A 389 36.04 -10.76 -15.66
C ASP A 389 34.95 -10.27 -16.63
N TYR A 390 34.51 -9.02 -16.48
CA TYR A 390 33.53 -8.43 -17.40
C TYR A 390 34.14 -8.18 -18.76
N HIS A 391 35.31 -7.52 -18.82
CA HIS A 391 35.97 -7.18 -20.07
C HIS A 391 36.46 -8.41 -20.83
N GLU A 392 36.99 -9.42 -20.13
CA GLU A 392 37.41 -10.68 -20.73
C GLU A 392 36.20 -11.44 -21.31
N ARG A 393 35.08 -11.53 -20.58
CA ARG A 393 33.86 -12.19 -21.07
C ARG A 393 33.30 -11.55 -22.35
N PHE A 394 33.54 -10.25 -22.54
CA PHE A 394 33.06 -9.49 -23.71
C PHE A 394 34.15 -9.18 -24.74
N ASN A 395 35.37 -9.71 -24.57
CA ASN A 395 36.53 -9.49 -25.46
C ASN A 395 36.80 -8.00 -25.73
N HIS A 396 36.92 -7.19 -24.68
CA HIS A 396 37.35 -5.80 -24.82
C HIS A 396 38.89 -5.71 -24.76
N ASP A 397 39.52 -5.38 -25.89
CA ASP A 397 40.98 -5.41 -26.06
C ASP A 397 41.71 -4.22 -25.41
N ASP A 398 41.02 -3.09 -25.21
CA ASP A 398 41.57 -1.83 -24.68
C ASP A 398 41.37 -1.67 -23.16
N ALA A 399 40.76 -2.65 -22.51
CA ALA A 399 40.35 -2.55 -21.12
C ALA A 399 41.49 -2.72 -20.12
N ARG A 400 41.55 -1.84 -19.12
CA ARG A 400 42.50 -2.01 -18.00
C ARG A 400 41.99 -3.00 -16.97
N LEU A 401 42.46 -4.25 -17.07
CA LEU A 401 42.07 -5.36 -16.19
C LEU A 401 42.61 -5.24 -14.74
N SER A 402 43.61 -4.41 -14.52
CA SER A 402 44.25 -4.23 -13.22
C SER A 402 44.10 -2.82 -12.66
N CYS A 403 43.94 -2.74 -11.34
CA CYS A 403 44.00 -1.50 -10.58
C CYS A 403 45.44 -0.98 -10.52
N SER A 404 45.64 0.32 -10.28
CA SER A 404 46.98 0.90 -10.08
C SER A 404 47.73 0.31 -8.88
N CYS A 405 47.04 -0.44 -8.01
CA CYS A 405 47.66 -1.23 -6.96
C CYS A 405 48.25 -2.57 -7.46
N GLY A 406 48.15 -2.90 -8.75
CA GLY A 406 48.66 -4.13 -9.36
C GLY A 406 47.79 -5.37 -9.16
N ARG A 407 46.62 -5.25 -8.54
CA ARG A 407 45.64 -6.36 -8.42
C ARG A 407 44.57 -6.25 -9.50
N ARG A 408 44.02 -7.41 -9.87
CA ARG A 408 42.87 -7.55 -10.78
C ARG A 408 41.67 -6.73 -10.29
N LYS A 409 40.96 -6.08 -11.21
CA LYS A 409 39.74 -5.32 -10.90
C LYS A 409 38.57 -6.28 -10.68
N GLU A 410 38.00 -6.24 -9.48
CA GLU A 410 36.88 -7.07 -9.06
C GLU A 410 35.81 -6.22 -8.33
N PRO A 411 34.55 -6.67 -8.28
CA PRO A 411 33.46 -5.98 -7.57
C PRO A 411 33.77 -5.62 -6.12
N SER A 412 34.55 -6.46 -5.44
CA SER A 412 34.92 -6.29 -4.04
C SER A 412 36.24 -5.54 -3.84
N HIS A 413 36.91 -5.11 -4.91
CA HIS A 413 38.29 -4.59 -4.85
C HIS A 413 38.43 -3.36 -3.95
N LEU A 414 37.40 -2.51 -3.86
CA LEU A 414 37.33 -1.37 -2.92
C LEU A 414 37.62 -1.78 -1.47
N PHE A 415 37.28 -3.01 -1.06
CA PHE A 415 37.45 -3.46 0.32
C PHE A 415 38.85 -4.02 0.60
N TYR A 416 39.61 -4.37 -0.45
CA TYR A 416 40.90 -5.07 -0.34
C TYR A 416 42.08 -4.31 -0.95
N CYS A 417 41.85 -3.15 -1.56
CA CYS A 417 42.90 -2.40 -2.23
C CYS A 417 43.97 -1.91 -1.24
N ARG A 418 45.22 -2.30 -1.49
CA ARG A 418 46.37 -1.91 -0.64
C ARG A 418 46.66 -0.41 -0.64
N LYS A 419 46.23 0.33 -1.67
CA LYS A 419 46.37 1.80 -1.76
C LYS A 419 45.39 2.55 -0.85
N ILE A 420 44.37 1.89 -0.31
CA ILE A 420 43.48 2.51 0.67
C ILE A 420 44.17 2.53 2.03
N LEU A 421 44.30 3.75 2.59
CA LEU A 421 44.91 3.98 3.90
C LEU A 421 44.19 3.18 5.00
N PRO A 422 44.92 2.58 5.97
CA PRO A 422 44.32 1.78 7.03
C PRO A 422 43.16 2.44 7.77
N ARG A 423 43.24 3.75 8.03
CA ARG A 423 42.19 4.55 8.70
C ARG A 423 40.84 4.58 7.96
N HIS A 424 40.85 4.36 6.64
CA HIS A 424 39.63 4.34 5.83
C HIS A 424 39.10 2.91 5.62
N ARG A 425 39.87 1.87 5.94
CA ARG A 425 39.47 0.47 5.66
C ARG A 425 38.30 0.05 6.53
N MET A 426 37.37 -0.68 5.93
CA MET A 426 36.25 -1.29 6.63
C MET A 426 36.70 -2.59 7.33
N ARG A 427 36.20 -2.85 8.54
CA ARG A 427 36.43 -4.14 9.22
C ARG A 427 35.64 -5.24 8.51
N LEU A 428 36.34 -6.32 8.15
CA LEU A 428 35.77 -7.45 7.40
C LEU A 428 35.52 -8.70 8.26
N ALA A 429 36.02 -8.75 9.48
CA ALA A 429 35.76 -9.87 10.40
C ALA A 429 34.30 -9.88 10.91
N PRO A 430 33.72 -11.06 11.22
CA PRO A 430 34.33 -12.39 11.15
C PRO A 430 34.32 -13.02 9.75
N SER A 431 33.44 -12.58 8.85
CA SER A 431 33.32 -13.10 7.49
C SER A 431 33.46 -11.96 6.47
N PRO A 432 34.58 -11.91 5.72
CA PRO A 432 34.80 -10.86 4.72
C PRO A 432 33.71 -10.82 3.66
N THR A 433 33.29 -11.99 3.16
CA THR A 433 32.22 -12.11 2.17
C THR A 433 30.90 -11.54 2.70
N ALA A 434 30.50 -11.87 3.92
CA ALA A 434 29.28 -11.34 4.51
C ALA A 434 29.35 -9.83 4.78
N ALA A 435 30.53 -9.32 5.18
CA ALA A 435 30.74 -7.90 5.39
C ALA A 435 30.64 -7.10 4.08
N VAL A 436 31.26 -7.60 3.00
CA VAL A 436 31.17 -7.00 1.66
C VAL A 436 29.74 -7.05 1.13
N ASN A 437 29.07 -8.20 1.20
CA ASN A 437 27.68 -8.34 0.73
C ASN A 437 26.71 -7.43 1.49
N ARG A 438 26.91 -7.23 2.80
CA ARG A 438 26.14 -6.23 3.56
C ARG A 438 26.44 -4.82 3.09
N ALA A 439 27.71 -4.47 2.92
CA ALA A 439 28.14 -3.13 2.52
C ALA A 439 27.73 -2.74 1.09
N ILE A 440 27.62 -3.69 0.16
CA ILE A 440 27.03 -3.42 -1.17
C ILE A 440 25.53 -3.75 -1.22
N GLY A 441 24.97 -4.31 -0.16
CA GLY A 441 23.56 -4.69 -0.03
C GLY A 441 22.79 -3.70 0.82
N ARG A 442 22.28 -4.15 1.96
CA ARG A 442 21.44 -3.37 2.90
C ARG A 442 22.16 -2.20 3.56
N ASP A 443 23.46 -2.33 3.83
CA ASP A 443 24.28 -1.30 4.51
C ASP A 443 25.07 -0.47 3.48
N PHE A 444 24.44 -0.06 2.38
CA PHE A 444 25.13 0.61 1.26
C PHE A 444 25.85 1.92 1.67
N ASP A 445 25.43 2.56 2.75
CA ASP A 445 26.11 3.72 3.34
C ASP A 445 27.56 3.42 3.72
N LYS A 446 27.88 2.17 4.11
CA LYS A 446 29.25 1.75 4.40
C LYS A 446 30.11 1.76 3.14
N PHE A 447 29.58 1.27 2.02
CA PHE A 447 30.23 1.34 0.72
C PHE A 447 30.44 2.79 0.30
N VAL A 448 29.42 3.63 0.45
CA VAL A 448 29.48 5.05 0.09
C VAL A 448 30.52 5.81 0.92
N LYS A 449 30.52 5.61 2.24
CA LYS A 449 31.48 6.23 3.15
C LYS A 449 32.90 5.81 2.83
N LEU A 450 33.13 4.52 2.56
CA LEU A 450 34.44 3.99 2.17
C LEU A 450 34.91 4.57 0.84
N ALA A 451 34.04 4.57 -0.19
CA ALA A 451 34.35 5.08 -1.51
C ALA A 451 34.72 6.58 -1.49
N LYS A 452 33.95 7.39 -0.75
CA LYS A 452 34.21 8.82 -0.56
C LYS A 452 35.49 9.08 0.23
N ALA A 453 35.65 8.47 1.40
CA ALA A 453 36.80 8.74 2.28
C ALA A 453 38.14 8.34 1.65
N SER A 454 38.13 7.33 0.78
CA SER A 454 39.33 6.85 0.11
C SER A 454 39.58 7.49 -1.26
N SER A 455 38.62 8.25 -1.83
CA SER A 455 38.64 8.67 -3.24
C SER A 455 39.00 7.54 -4.22
N PHE A 456 38.64 6.30 -3.88
CA PHE A 456 39.19 5.10 -4.53
C PHE A 456 38.97 5.08 -6.05
N PHE A 457 37.79 5.48 -6.51
CA PHE A 457 37.44 5.48 -7.93
C PHE A 457 38.03 6.66 -8.71
N GLU A 458 38.62 7.65 -8.04
CA GLU A 458 39.22 8.83 -8.68
C GLU A 458 40.71 8.61 -8.96
N TRP A 459 41.48 8.10 -7.99
CA TRP A 459 42.94 8.02 -8.12
C TRP A 459 43.53 6.60 -8.01
N ALA A 460 42.86 5.68 -7.30
CA ALA A 460 43.40 4.34 -7.08
C ALA A 460 42.97 3.36 -8.18
N CYS A 461 41.68 3.30 -8.49
CA CYS A 461 41.09 2.41 -9.48
C CYS A 461 40.21 3.22 -10.42
N SER A 462 40.83 4.11 -11.19
CA SER A 462 40.15 4.90 -12.21
C SER A 462 39.63 4.02 -13.35
N ARG A 463 38.54 4.47 -13.97
CA ARG A 463 38.03 3.86 -15.21
C ARG A 463 38.95 4.19 -16.37
N HIS A 464 39.18 3.20 -17.22
CA HIS A 464 39.79 3.36 -18.54
C HIS A 464 39.12 2.38 -19.48
#